data_AF-A0A316PR95-F1
#
_entry.id   AF-A0A316PR95-F1
#
_cell.length_a   1.000
_cell.length_b   1.000
_cell.length_c   1.000
_cell.angle_alpha   90.00
_cell.angle_beta   90.00
_cell.angle_gamma   90.00
#
_symmetry.space_group_name_H-M   'P 1'
#
loop_
_entity.id
_entity.type
_entity.pdbx_description
1 polymer ?
#
loop_
_entity_poly.entity_id
_entity_poly.type
_entity_poly.pdbx_seq_one_letter_code
_entity_poly.pdbx_strand_id
1 'polypeptide(L)' 'MNRERLGDNAIKINTRDRLLRAWENSMEMVLDFQDYYQEIKDNDKVAKVFEEFANDEAMHARRLRELLHECQNNYLKQ' A
#
# COMPACT_ATOMS: atom_id res chain seq x y z
N MET A 1 -17.33 0.69 8.00
CA MET A 1 -18.44 -0.07 7.41
C MET A 1 -18.67 -1.32 8.25
N ASN A 2 -19.85 -1.45 8.89
CA ASN A 2 -20.16 -2.58 9.76
C ASN A 2 -20.51 -3.81 8.91
N ARG A 3 -19.67 -4.85 8.93
CA ARG A 3 -19.76 -6.01 8.02
C ARG A 3 -20.95 -6.93 8.31
N GLU A 4 -21.53 -6.83 9.50
CA GLU A 4 -22.67 -7.65 9.96
C GLU A 4 -23.97 -7.40 9.17
N ARG A 5 -24.05 -6.32 8.38
CA ARG A 5 -25.27 -5.93 7.65
C ARG A 5 -25.37 -6.48 6.22
N LEU A 6 -24.39 -7.25 5.73
CA LEU A 6 -24.30 -7.65 4.31
C LEU A 6 -24.98 -9.00 3.99
N GLY A 7 -25.47 -9.74 4.98
CA GLY A 7 -26.14 -11.04 4.80
C GLY A 7 -25.22 -12.14 4.24
N ASP A 8 -25.79 -13.33 3.99
CA ASP A 8 -25.00 -14.51 3.57
C ASP A 8 -24.37 -14.39 2.17
N ASN A 9 -24.84 -13.43 1.35
CA ASN A 9 -24.30 -13.14 0.02
C ASN A 9 -23.18 -12.09 0.04
N ALA A 10 -22.69 -11.70 1.22
CA ALA A 10 -21.62 -10.72 1.36
C ALA A 10 -20.32 -11.23 0.71
N ILE A 11 -19.67 -10.35 -0.06
CA ILE A 11 -18.31 -10.61 -0.56
C ILE A 11 -17.36 -10.74 0.64
N LYS A 12 -16.78 -11.92 0.79
CA LYS A 12 -15.81 -12.21 1.85
C LYS A 12 -14.44 -11.65 1.48
N ILE A 13 -14.08 -10.52 2.08
CA ILE A 13 -12.73 -9.94 1.99
C ILE A 13 -11.79 -10.73 2.90
N ASN A 14 -10.78 -11.35 2.32
CA ASN A 14 -9.78 -12.17 3.00
C ASN A 14 -8.44 -11.42 3.19
N THR A 15 -7.45 -12.11 3.76
CA THR A 15 -6.11 -11.55 4.01
C THR A 15 -5.40 -11.11 2.73
N ARG A 16 -5.47 -11.92 1.66
CA ARG A 16 -4.88 -11.58 0.36
C ARG A 16 -5.48 -10.29 -0.20
N ASP A 17 -6.81 -10.12 -0.11
CA ASP A 17 -7.48 -8.92 -0.63
C ASP A 17 -7.04 -7.65 0.11
N ARG A 18 -6.81 -7.76 1.42
CA ARG A 18 -6.28 -6.64 2.22
C ARG A 18 -4.83 -6.33 1.89
N LEU A 19 -4.00 -7.37 1.73
CA LEU A 19 -2.60 -7.21 1.33
C LEU A 19 -2.47 -6.60 -0.05
N LEU A 20 -3.31 -7.02 -1.00
CA LEU A 20 -3.32 -6.49 -2.37
C LEU A 20 -3.63 -5.00 -2.35
N ARG A 21 -4.70 -4.62 -1.66
CA ARG A 21 -5.08 -3.21 -1.53
C ARG A 21 -4.02 -2.37 -0.81
N ALA A 22 -3.41 -2.91 0.24
CA ALA A 22 -2.35 -2.20 0.94
C ALA A 22 -1.14 -1.99 0.03
N TRP A 23 -0.77 -3.01 -0.75
CA TRP A 23 0.34 -2.93 -1.70
C TRP A 23 0.07 -1.89 -2.80
N GLU A 24 -1.12 -1.93 -3.40
CA GLU A 24 -1.54 -0.94 -4.41
C GLU A 24 -1.52 0.47 -3.82
N ASN A 25 -2.08 0.67 -2.62
CA ASN A 25 -2.06 1.96 -1.95
C ASN A 25 -0.63 2.48 -1.69
N SER A 26 0.28 1.64 -1.21
CA SER A 26 1.68 2.06 -1.02
C SER A 26 2.37 2.40 -2.34
N MET A 27 2.07 1.68 -3.43
CA MET A 27 2.59 2.02 -4.77
C MET A 27 2.08 3.38 -5.25
N GLU A 28 0.79 3.68 -5.07
CA GLU A 28 0.24 5.00 -5.39
C GLU A 28 0.87 6.10 -4.52
N MET A 29 1.09 5.85 -3.23
CA MET A 29 1.77 6.82 -2.36
C MET A 29 3.22 7.10 -2.78
N VAL A 30 3.94 6.10 -3.29
CA VAL A 30 5.27 6.32 -3.87
C VAL A 30 5.20 7.30 -5.03
N LEU A 31 4.24 7.13 -5.94
CA LEU A 31 4.06 8.00 -7.10
C LEU A 31 3.69 9.42 -6.67
N ASP A 32 2.68 9.56 -5.80
CA ASP A 32 2.25 10.85 -5.26
C ASP A 32 3.42 11.61 -4.61
N PHE A 33 4.17 10.95 -3.74
CA PHE A 33 5.30 11.58 -3.07
C PHE A 33 6.45 11.91 -4.03
N GLN A 34 6.68 11.08 -5.05
CA GLN A 34 7.65 11.37 -6.11
C GLN A 34 7.28 12.63 -6.88
N ASP A 35 6.02 12.76 -7.26
CA ASP A 35 5.52 13.94 -7.97
C ASP A 35 5.62 15.17 -7.06
N TYR A 36 5.22 15.08 -5.79
CA TYR A 36 5.28 16.22 -4.87
C TYR A 36 6.70 16.75 -4.65
N TYR A 37 7.70 15.90 -4.39
CA TYR A 37 9.05 16.44 -4.19
C TYR A 37 9.65 17.01 -5.49
N GLN A 38 9.21 16.52 -6.66
CA GLN A 38 9.61 17.08 -7.94
C GLN A 38 8.91 18.40 -8.24
N GLU A 39 7.66 18.59 -7.84
CA GLU A 39 6.88 19.80 -8.13
C GLU A 39 7.10 20.93 -7.13
N ILE A 40 7.41 20.62 -5.86
CA ILE A 40 7.67 21.63 -4.83
C ILE A 40 9.02 22.30 -5.11
N LYS A 41 8.97 23.55 -5.58
CA LYS A 41 10.15 24.38 -5.91
C LYS A 41 10.40 25.53 -4.94
N ASP A 42 9.43 25.80 -4.07
CA ASP A 42 9.44 26.94 -3.15
C ASP A 42 9.89 26.57 -1.73
N ASN A 43 10.03 25.27 -1.42
CA ASN A 43 10.43 24.81 -0.10
C ASN A 43 11.23 23.49 -0.13
N ASP A 44 12.56 23.62 -0.16
CA ASP A 44 13.50 22.48 -0.21
C ASP A 44 13.33 21.50 0.97
N LYS A 45 13.00 22.02 2.16
CA LYS A 45 12.81 21.17 3.34
C LYS A 45 11.59 20.27 3.18
N VAL A 46 10.50 20.79 2.64
CA VAL A 46 9.28 20.02 2.41
C VAL A 46 9.48 19.04 1.25
N ALA A 47 10.11 19.48 0.16
CA ALA A 47 10.46 18.58 -0.95
C ALA A 47 11.28 17.38 -0.46
N LYS A 48 12.31 17.61 0.35
CA LYS A 48 13.14 16.53 0.91
C LYS A 48 12.35 15.54 1.78
N VAL A 49 11.38 16.01 2.56
CA VAL A 49 10.52 15.11 3.36
C VAL A 49 9.68 14.20 2.46
N PHE A 50 9.14 14.72 1.36
CA PHE A 50 8.41 13.89 0.40
C PHE A 50 9.31 12.89 -0.33
N GLU A 51 10.55 13.27 -0.64
CA GLU A 51 11.55 12.32 -1.17
C GLU A 51 11.83 11.18 -0.17
N GLU A 52 11.99 11.49 1.12
CA GLU A 52 12.17 10.49 2.18
C GLU A 52 10.93 9.57 2.27
N PHE A 53 9.73 10.14 2.27
CA PHE A 53 8.49 9.35 2.32
C PHE A 53 8.27 8.46 1.10
N ALA A 54 8.66 8.91 -0.10
CA ALA A 54 8.60 8.08 -1.30
C ALA A 54 9.48 6.82 -1.14
N ASN A 55 10.66 6.95 -0.54
CA ASN A 55 11.55 5.82 -0.28
C ASN A 55 10.97 4.88 0.79
N ASP A 56 10.41 5.42 1.86
CA ASP A 56 9.77 4.62 2.93
C ASP A 56 8.56 3.84 2.40
N GLU A 57 7.69 4.46 1.61
CA GLU A 57 6.55 3.78 1.00
C GLU A 57 6.98 2.73 -0.04
N ALA A 58 8.09 2.94 -0.74
CA ALA A 58 8.64 1.92 -1.62
C ALA A 58 9.09 0.68 -0.83
N MET A 59 9.65 0.87 0.37
CA MET A 59 9.99 -0.22 1.28
C MET A 59 8.75 -0.93 1.83
N HIS A 60 7.69 -0.18 2.17
CA HIS A 60 6.39 -0.76 2.53
C HIS A 60 5.80 -1.59 1.39
N ALA A 61 5.74 -1.04 0.18
CA ALA A 61 5.24 -1.71 -1.01
C ALA A 61 6.02 -3.00 -1.29
N ARG A 62 7.35 -2.97 -1.20
CA ARG A 62 8.19 -4.16 -1.36
C ARG A 62 7.80 -5.25 -0.36
N ARG A 63 7.72 -4.91 0.93
CA ARG A 63 7.39 -5.89 1.98
C ARG A 63 5.99 -6.49 1.80
N LEU A 64 5.02 -5.65 1.42
CA LEU A 64 3.65 -6.11 1.13
C LEU A 64 3.61 -7.04 -0.09
N ARG A 65 4.43 -6.78 -1.12
CA ARG A 65 4.58 -7.65 -2.29
C ARG A 65 5.17 -9.01 -1.93
N GLU A 66 6.18 -9.03 -1.07
CA GLU A 66 6.79 -10.27 -0.57
C GLU A 66 5.73 -11.12 0.18
N LEU A 67 4.96 -10.50 1.09
CA LEU A 67 3.84 -11.15 1.79
C LEU A 67 2.73 -11.64 0.84
N LEU A 68 2.43 -10.89 -0.23
CA LEU A 68 1.48 -11.32 -1.26
C LEU A 68 1.95 -12.59 -1.96
N HIS A 69 3.23 -12.68 -2.32
CA HIS A 69 3.81 -13.89 -2.90
C HIS A 69 3.75 -15.07 -1.94
N GLU A 70 4.02 -14.87 -0.65
CA GLU A 70 3.87 -15.92 0.37
C GLU A 70 2.43 -16.40 0.50
N CYS A 71 1.45 -15.49 0.47
CA CYS A 71 0.03 -15.82 0.43
C CYS A 71 -0.36 -16.59 -0.84
N GLN A 72 0.16 -16.23 -2.02
CA GLN A 72 -0.13 -16.90 -3.29
C GLN A 72 0.52 -18.28 -3.40
N ASN A 73 1.75 -18.43 -2.89
CA ASN A 73 2.53 -19.66 -2.98
C ASN A 73 2.20 -20.68 -1.86
N ASN A 74 1.13 -20.46 -1.09
CA ASN A 74 0.65 -21.33 0.00
C ASN A 74 1.61 -21.49 1.20
N TYR A 75 2.49 -20.52 1.49
CA TYR A 75 3.30 -20.56 2.72
C TYR A 75 2.51 -20.13 3.96
N LEU A 76 1.44 -19.35 3.76
CA LEU A 76 0.46 -18.96 4.78
C LEU A 76 -0.83 -19.79 4.62
N LYS A 77 -0.72 -21.14 4.65
CA LYS A 77 -1.91 -21.98 4.79
C LYS A 77 -2.59 -21.65 6.12
N GLN A 78 -3.84 -21.18 6.04
CA GLN A 78 -4.79 -21.19 7.16
C GLN A 78 -5.22 -22.62 7.46
#